data_AF-A0A2K9P6Z6-F1
#
_entry.id   AF-A0A2K9P6Z6-F1
#
_cell.length_a   1.000
_cell.length_b   1.000
_cell.length_c   1.000
_cell.angle_alpha   90.00
_cell.angle_beta   90.00
_cell.angle_gamma   90.00
#
_symmetry.space_group_name_H-M   'P 1'
#
loop_
_entity.id
_entity.type
_entity.pdbx_description
1 polymer ?
#
loop_
_entity_poly.entity_id
_entity_poly.type
_entity_poly.pdbx_seq_one_letter_code
_entity_poly.pdbx_strand_id
1 'polypeptide(L)'
;MDKFERYKKLKSLLSGSYKDYPLAEILAVKIAAIPYNKTNYRFVNLIKLVRIRKVELPDFDSKKTIFSIGEYNRQDYYQLLDYIRTDIDSYVIDLAKSKYVYRLNFHAIFFSLKKIFQCFKGCELNLCDKIHLFYDLTYLINTIEHLEKIVVKKEKILNFCAFCSNLSGEAELNYFFKKHQIPTYTLQHGLWFLYPKPEPIDALVYDNLLADKLLCWGDYTREQFSDGGIDSKSIHVAGYPRVHSENLNKRANLSSRILILFARNSYDNNNRALIELLSILKDQYQFEYRLHPSLDKTEYDRILSKLGGESAEAKTISELLGNNEYLCTITYNSTAYYDSYVNNCISLRYIDEDADNSISVMDDGFRNVNELQRLLSAIPDNAASSIYWQAVSTRLSFILGFNINRYKEFLRGEGG
;
A
#
# COMPACT_ATOMS: atom_id res chain seq x y z
N MET A 1 -20.28 -17.47 6.91
CA MET A 1 -18.87 -17.55 6.50
C MET A 1 -18.36 -16.13 6.37
N ASP A 2 -17.27 -15.80 7.04
CA ASP A 2 -16.65 -14.48 6.92
C ASP A 2 -16.21 -14.18 5.47
N LYS A 3 -16.06 -12.90 5.11
CA LYS A 3 -15.68 -12.47 3.75
C LYS A 3 -14.33 -13.04 3.32
N PHE A 4 -13.36 -13.12 4.23
CA PHE A 4 -12.02 -13.65 3.93
C PHE A 4 -12.05 -15.16 3.72
N GLU A 5 -12.80 -15.90 4.55
CA GLU A 5 -13.04 -17.33 4.36
C GLU A 5 -13.79 -17.64 3.05
N ARG A 6 -14.75 -16.78 2.67
CA ARG A 6 -15.42 -16.87 1.37
C ARG A 6 -14.43 -16.67 0.23
N TYR A 7 -13.51 -15.70 0.35
CA TYR A 7 -12.42 -15.50 -0.61
C TYR A 7 -11.56 -16.75 -0.76
N LYS A 8 -11.05 -17.32 0.34
CA LYS A 8 -10.20 -18.52 0.31
C LYS A 8 -10.90 -19.70 -0.37
N LYS A 9 -12.19 -19.91 -0.06
CA LYS A 9 -13.02 -20.92 -0.73
C LYS A 9 -13.15 -20.67 -2.23
N LEU A 10 -13.37 -19.42 -2.66
CA LEU A 10 -13.47 -19.11 -4.08
C LEU A 10 -12.12 -19.25 -4.80
N LYS A 11 -11.02 -18.87 -4.16
CA LYS A 11 -9.66 -19.01 -4.69
C LYS A 11 -9.30 -20.48 -4.92
N SER A 12 -9.59 -21.36 -3.96
CA SER A 12 -9.29 -22.79 -4.07
C SER A 12 -10.05 -23.50 -5.20
N LEU A 13 -11.24 -23.01 -5.56
CA LEU A 13 -12.02 -23.54 -6.69
C LEU A 13 -11.40 -23.24 -8.05
N LEU A 14 -10.67 -22.12 -8.19
CA LEU A 14 -9.96 -21.76 -9.42
C LEU A 14 -8.58 -22.43 -9.50
N SER A 15 -8.49 -23.71 -9.11
CA SER A 15 -7.22 -24.45 -9.12
C SER A 15 -6.65 -24.65 -10.53
N GLY A 16 -5.32 -24.77 -10.61
CA GLY A 16 -4.59 -25.08 -11.83
C GLY A 16 -3.75 -23.93 -12.38
N SER A 17 -3.00 -24.23 -13.44
CA SER A 17 -2.08 -23.31 -14.09
C SER A 17 -2.34 -23.20 -15.59
N TYR A 18 -1.82 -22.15 -16.20
CA TYR A 18 -1.71 -22.02 -17.66
C TYR A 18 -0.26 -21.69 -18.00
N LYS A 19 0.44 -22.56 -18.75
CA LYS A 19 1.88 -22.42 -19.05
C LYS A 19 2.75 -22.18 -17.78
N ASP A 20 2.41 -22.88 -16.70
CA ASP A 20 3.02 -22.80 -15.37
C ASP A 20 2.71 -21.53 -14.56
N TYR A 21 1.80 -20.67 -15.03
CA TYR A 21 1.28 -19.53 -14.26
C TYR A 21 0.08 -19.98 -13.42
N PRO A 22 0.13 -19.89 -12.08
CA PRO A 22 -0.97 -20.32 -11.22
C PRO A 22 -2.12 -19.30 -11.26
N LEU A 23 -3.26 -19.72 -11.81
CA LEU A 23 -4.36 -18.82 -12.15
C LEU A 23 -5.03 -18.24 -10.91
N ALA A 24 -5.22 -19.06 -9.86
CA ALA A 24 -5.83 -18.64 -8.60
C ALA A 24 -5.04 -17.51 -7.90
N GLU A 25 -3.71 -17.63 -7.89
CA GLU A 25 -2.81 -16.69 -7.21
C GLU A 25 -2.77 -15.33 -7.92
N ILE A 26 -2.73 -15.34 -9.26
CA ILE A 26 -2.72 -14.10 -10.06
C ILE A 26 -4.07 -13.39 -10.00
N LEU A 27 -5.17 -14.14 -9.95
CA LEU A 27 -6.53 -13.60 -9.88
C LEU A 27 -7.04 -13.37 -8.45
N ALA A 28 -6.22 -13.61 -7.41
CA ALA A 28 -6.66 -13.59 -6.02
C ALA A 28 -7.38 -12.30 -5.64
N VAL A 29 -6.87 -11.13 -6.03
CA VAL A 29 -7.51 -9.83 -5.74
C VAL A 29 -8.85 -9.67 -6.48
N LYS A 30 -8.97 -10.20 -7.71
CA LYS A 30 -10.24 -10.18 -8.47
C LYS A 30 -11.28 -11.10 -7.84
N ILE A 31 -10.85 -12.27 -7.37
CA ILE A 31 -11.68 -13.21 -6.64
C ILE A 31 -12.12 -12.61 -5.30
N ALA A 32 -11.21 -11.99 -4.56
CA ALA A 32 -11.50 -11.33 -3.28
C ALA A 32 -12.44 -10.14 -3.43
N ALA A 33 -12.40 -9.40 -4.55
CA ALA A 33 -13.33 -8.31 -4.77
C ALA A 33 -14.81 -8.75 -4.70
N ILE A 34 -15.12 -10.02 -4.95
CA ILE A 34 -16.49 -10.56 -4.92
C ILE A 34 -17.07 -10.58 -3.49
N PRO A 35 -16.53 -11.32 -2.50
CA PRO A 35 -17.07 -11.34 -1.14
C PRO A 35 -17.01 -9.98 -0.43
N TYR A 36 -16.09 -9.10 -0.84
CA TYR A 36 -15.98 -7.74 -0.30
C TYR A 36 -16.89 -6.71 -1.01
N ASN A 37 -17.69 -7.13 -2.00
CA ASN A 37 -18.57 -6.24 -2.79
C ASN A 37 -17.81 -5.06 -3.43
N LYS A 38 -16.59 -5.33 -3.93
CA LYS A 38 -15.71 -4.37 -4.62
C LYS A 38 -15.61 -4.64 -6.12
N THR A 39 -16.41 -5.55 -6.67
CA THR A 39 -16.48 -5.79 -8.12
C THR A 39 -17.09 -4.58 -8.84
N ASN A 40 -16.47 -4.15 -9.94
CA ASN A 40 -16.93 -3.01 -10.74
C ASN A 40 -17.39 -3.47 -12.12
N TYR A 41 -18.71 -3.60 -12.26
CA TYR A 41 -19.36 -4.03 -13.49
C TYR A 41 -19.51 -2.85 -14.45
N ARG A 42 -18.71 -2.85 -15.51
CA ARG A 42 -18.85 -1.89 -16.60
C ARG A 42 -18.78 -2.62 -17.93
N PHE A 43 -19.67 -2.26 -18.86
CA PHE A 43 -19.70 -2.86 -20.20
C PHE A 43 -18.37 -2.69 -20.95
N VAL A 44 -17.65 -1.58 -20.68
CA VAL A 44 -16.29 -1.34 -21.20
C VAL A 44 -15.31 -2.46 -20.85
N ASN A 45 -15.56 -3.27 -19.81
CA ASN A 45 -14.71 -4.42 -19.46
C ASN A 45 -14.66 -5.49 -20.55
N LEU A 46 -15.61 -5.54 -21.49
CA LEU A 46 -15.54 -6.42 -22.66
C LEU A 46 -14.26 -6.21 -23.48
N ILE A 47 -13.69 -5.01 -23.43
CA ILE A 47 -12.42 -4.71 -24.12
C ILE A 47 -11.27 -5.59 -23.62
N LYS A 48 -11.35 -6.10 -22.37
CA LYS A 48 -10.36 -7.03 -21.80
C LYS A 48 -10.23 -8.34 -22.55
N LEU A 49 -11.27 -8.74 -23.29
CA LEU A 49 -11.24 -9.94 -24.15
C LEU A 49 -10.20 -9.83 -25.27
N VAL A 50 -9.91 -8.59 -25.69
CA VAL A 50 -9.05 -8.32 -26.85
C VAL A 50 -7.90 -7.38 -26.56
N ARG A 51 -7.87 -6.72 -25.41
CA ARG A 51 -6.90 -5.65 -25.12
C ARG A 51 -6.06 -5.99 -23.91
N ILE A 52 -4.74 -5.95 -24.08
CA ILE A 52 -3.74 -6.15 -23.03
C ILE A 52 -2.75 -4.98 -22.96
N ARG A 53 -2.06 -4.82 -21.85
CA ARG A 53 -0.92 -3.91 -21.74
C ARG A 53 0.28 -4.46 -22.52
N LYS A 54 0.96 -3.61 -23.27
CA LYS A 54 2.22 -3.92 -23.94
C LYS A 54 3.32 -3.98 -22.88
N VAL A 55 3.98 -5.12 -22.79
CA VAL A 55 5.19 -5.29 -21.98
C VAL A 55 6.33 -5.60 -22.92
N GLU A 56 7.43 -4.87 -22.77
CA GLU A 56 8.65 -5.07 -23.56
C GLU A 56 9.85 -4.95 -22.65
N LEU A 57 10.84 -5.80 -22.91
CA LEU A 57 12.17 -5.71 -22.35
C LEU A 57 13.11 -5.29 -23.47
N PRO A 58 13.70 -4.09 -23.40
CA PRO A 58 14.71 -3.70 -24.37
C PRO A 58 15.97 -4.54 -24.17
N ASP A 59 16.86 -4.53 -25.17
CA ASP A 59 18.18 -5.08 -24.99
C ASP A 59 18.98 -4.17 -24.05
N PHE A 60 19.54 -4.74 -22.98
CA PHE A 60 20.26 -3.97 -21.98
C PHE A 60 21.77 -4.11 -22.21
N ASP A 61 22.46 -2.98 -22.25
CA ASP A 61 23.92 -2.94 -22.36
C ASP A 61 24.59 -3.55 -21.11
N SER A 62 24.04 -3.23 -19.93
CA SER A 62 24.48 -3.71 -18.61
C SER A 62 23.42 -4.60 -17.95
N LYS A 63 23.82 -5.28 -16.86
CA LYS A 63 22.90 -6.06 -16.03
C LYS A 63 22.06 -5.12 -15.16
N LYS A 64 20.73 -5.21 -15.22
CA LYS A 64 19.81 -4.29 -14.53
C LYS A 64 18.84 -4.99 -13.57
N THR A 65 18.40 -4.26 -12.55
CA THR A 65 17.17 -4.62 -11.82
C THR A 65 15.95 -4.14 -12.59
N ILE A 66 14.97 -5.01 -12.77
CA ILE A 66 13.71 -4.66 -13.44
C ILE A 66 12.67 -4.36 -12.37
N PHE A 67 12.14 -3.14 -12.36
CA PHE A 67 11.00 -2.78 -11.53
C PHE A 67 9.70 -2.83 -12.33
N SER A 68 8.58 -3.10 -11.66
CA SER A 68 7.25 -2.80 -12.19
C SER A 68 6.48 -1.87 -11.27
N ILE A 69 5.57 -1.09 -11.85
CA ILE A 69 4.54 -0.36 -11.10
C ILE A 69 3.21 -0.50 -11.83
N GLY A 70 2.20 -0.94 -11.07
CA GLY A 70 0.82 -1.09 -11.52
C GLY A 70 0.14 0.22 -11.92
N GLU A 71 -1.13 0.11 -12.33
CA GLU A 71 -1.94 1.23 -12.83
C GLU A 71 -2.50 2.12 -11.70
N TYR A 72 -1.67 2.46 -10.71
CA TYR A 72 -2.10 3.24 -9.53
C TYR A 72 -2.37 4.72 -9.85
N ASN A 73 -1.58 5.29 -10.77
CA ASN A 73 -1.58 6.74 -11.08
C ASN A 73 -1.42 7.63 -9.84
N ARG A 74 -0.57 7.22 -8.88
CA ARG A 74 -0.35 7.91 -7.61
C ARG A 74 1.07 8.47 -7.52
N GLN A 75 1.19 9.80 -7.40
CA GLN A 75 2.49 10.47 -7.32
C GLN A 75 3.32 10.00 -6.12
N ASP A 76 2.68 9.78 -4.97
CA ASP A 76 3.37 9.29 -3.77
C ASP A 76 3.95 7.87 -3.95
N TYR A 77 3.39 7.05 -4.84
CA TYR A 77 3.95 5.73 -5.16
C TYR A 77 5.16 5.82 -6.08
N TYR A 78 5.13 6.75 -7.04
CA TYR A 78 6.29 7.03 -7.88
C TYR A 78 7.46 7.57 -7.04
N GLN A 79 7.19 8.44 -6.07
CA GLN A 79 8.22 8.95 -5.14
C GLN A 79 8.90 7.82 -4.34
N LEU A 80 8.12 6.86 -3.81
CA LEU A 80 8.68 5.68 -3.11
C LEU A 80 9.58 4.87 -4.06
N LEU A 81 9.10 4.62 -5.28
CA LEU A 81 9.84 3.84 -6.27
C LEU A 81 11.13 4.55 -6.70
N ASP A 82 11.10 5.87 -6.90
CA ASP A 82 12.26 6.68 -7.26
C ASP A 82 13.30 6.73 -6.14
N TYR A 83 12.86 6.83 -4.88
CA TYR A 83 13.77 6.72 -3.72
C TYR A 83 14.52 5.38 -3.74
N ILE A 84 13.80 4.27 -3.88
CA ILE A 84 14.38 2.92 -3.86
C ILE A 84 15.35 2.69 -5.04
N ARG A 85 15.03 3.27 -6.19
CA ARG A 85 15.83 3.17 -7.41
C ARG A 85 17.03 4.10 -7.42
N THR A 86 17.13 5.02 -6.45
CA THR A 86 18.29 5.89 -6.33
C THR A 86 19.54 5.01 -6.19
N ASP A 87 20.52 5.25 -7.05
CA ASP A 87 21.75 4.46 -7.17
C ASP A 87 21.58 2.98 -7.58
N ILE A 88 20.45 2.59 -8.16
CA ILE A 88 20.24 1.26 -8.76
C ILE A 88 20.12 1.39 -10.27
N ASP A 89 21.04 0.77 -11.01
CA ASP A 89 20.92 0.66 -12.47
C ASP A 89 19.70 -0.22 -12.80
N SER A 90 18.65 0.43 -13.29
CA SER A 90 17.32 -0.16 -13.32
C SER A 90 16.52 0.21 -14.56
N TYR A 91 15.53 -0.62 -14.86
CA TYR A 91 14.52 -0.38 -15.87
C TYR A 91 13.13 -0.53 -15.25
N VAL A 92 12.17 0.32 -15.63
CA VAL A 92 10.81 0.30 -15.06
C VAL A 92 9.79 -0.06 -16.11
N ILE A 93 8.98 -1.08 -15.81
CA ILE A 93 7.74 -1.39 -16.52
C ILE A 93 6.60 -0.64 -15.83
N ASP A 94 6.26 0.53 -16.35
CA ASP A 94 5.15 1.35 -15.85
C ASP A 94 3.86 1.00 -16.60
N LEU A 95 3.01 0.18 -15.95
CA LEU A 95 1.81 -0.36 -16.58
C LEU A 95 0.74 0.72 -16.86
N ALA A 96 0.74 1.82 -16.09
CA ALA A 96 -0.13 2.96 -16.38
C ALA A 96 0.25 3.62 -17.72
N LYS A 97 1.56 3.77 -17.97
CA LYS A 97 2.11 4.40 -19.18
C LYS A 97 2.27 3.44 -20.36
N SER A 98 2.22 2.13 -20.12
CA SER A 98 2.29 1.12 -21.18
C SER A 98 1.17 1.27 -22.20
N LYS A 99 1.54 1.27 -23.48
CA LYS A 99 0.57 1.23 -24.59
C LYS A 99 -0.26 -0.05 -24.54
N TYR A 100 -1.41 -0.04 -25.20
CA TYR A 100 -2.22 -1.24 -25.37
C TYR A 100 -1.83 -2.00 -26.64
N VAL A 101 -1.99 -3.32 -26.59
CA VAL A 101 -1.98 -4.18 -27.77
C VAL A 101 -3.34 -4.86 -27.87
N TYR A 102 -3.88 -4.93 -29.09
CA TYR A 102 -5.13 -5.61 -29.38
C TYR A 102 -4.84 -6.98 -29.99
N ARG A 103 -5.40 -8.04 -29.40
CA ARG A 103 -5.24 -9.43 -29.79
C ARG A 103 -6.55 -10.18 -29.60
N LEU A 104 -7.12 -10.68 -30.69
CA LEU A 104 -8.25 -11.59 -30.62
C LEU A 104 -7.73 -13.03 -30.53
N ASN A 105 -7.93 -13.67 -29.37
CA ASN A 105 -7.47 -15.03 -29.11
C ASN A 105 -8.67 -15.91 -28.71
N PHE A 106 -9.24 -16.61 -29.69
CA PHE A 106 -10.39 -17.48 -29.47
C PHE A 106 -10.10 -18.64 -28.50
N HIS A 107 -8.85 -19.13 -28.47
CA HIS A 107 -8.45 -20.15 -27.50
C HIS A 107 -8.54 -19.60 -26.07
N ALA A 108 -7.99 -18.42 -25.81
CA ALA A 108 -8.07 -17.78 -24.50
C ALA A 108 -9.53 -17.56 -24.07
N ILE A 109 -10.37 -17.07 -24.98
CA ILE A 109 -11.81 -16.84 -24.72
C ILE A 109 -12.49 -18.15 -24.35
N PHE A 110 -12.37 -19.19 -25.18
CA PHE A 110 -13.05 -20.46 -24.93
C PHE A 110 -12.53 -21.18 -23.68
N PHE A 111 -11.20 -21.19 -23.49
CA PHE A 111 -10.56 -21.74 -22.30
C PHE A 111 -11.10 -21.05 -21.03
N SER A 112 -11.10 -19.71 -21.03
CA SER A 112 -11.51 -18.93 -19.85
C SER A 112 -12.99 -19.11 -19.54
N LEU A 113 -13.85 -19.09 -20.58
CA LEU A 113 -15.28 -19.32 -20.43
C LEU A 113 -15.54 -20.69 -19.82
N LYS A 114 -14.96 -21.74 -20.41
CA LYS A 114 -15.11 -23.12 -19.92
C LYS A 114 -14.59 -23.24 -18.48
N LYS A 115 -13.39 -22.72 -18.20
CA LYS A 115 -12.73 -22.83 -16.89
C LYS A 115 -13.56 -22.19 -15.78
N ILE A 116 -13.98 -20.92 -15.95
CA ILE A 116 -14.76 -20.21 -14.93
C ILE A 116 -16.10 -20.89 -14.67
N PHE A 117 -16.85 -21.22 -15.73
CA PHE A 117 -18.18 -21.81 -15.54
C PHE A 117 -18.14 -23.25 -15.02
N GLN A 118 -17.04 -23.99 -15.24
CA GLN A 118 -16.81 -25.30 -14.64
C GLN A 118 -16.37 -25.21 -13.18
N CYS A 119 -15.35 -24.41 -12.87
CA CYS A 119 -14.81 -24.26 -11.51
C CYS A 119 -15.86 -23.73 -10.52
N PHE A 120 -16.76 -22.85 -10.97
CA PHE A 120 -17.80 -22.25 -10.13
C PHE A 120 -19.19 -22.83 -10.40
N LYS A 121 -19.28 -24.05 -10.95
CA LYS A 121 -20.54 -24.78 -11.09
C LYS A 121 -21.06 -25.17 -9.70
N GLY A 122 -22.31 -24.81 -9.40
CA GLY A 122 -22.92 -25.09 -8.08
C GLY A 122 -22.42 -24.21 -6.93
N CYS A 123 -21.62 -23.18 -7.20
CA CYS A 123 -21.25 -22.16 -6.23
C CYS A 123 -22.24 -21.00 -6.21
N GLU A 124 -22.38 -20.34 -5.05
CA GLU A 124 -23.15 -19.11 -4.82
C GLU A 124 -22.50 -17.86 -5.46
N LEU A 125 -21.97 -17.98 -6.68
CA LEU A 125 -21.58 -16.86 -7.51
C LEU A 125 -22.70 -16.56 -8.50
N ASN A 126 -23.14 -15.31 -8.54
CA ASN A 126 -24.09 -14.86 -9.55
C ASN A 126 -23.46 -14.86 -10.95
N LEU A 127 -24.29 -14.74 -11.98
CA LEU A 127 -23.83 -14.76 -13.37
C LEU A 127 -22.89 -13.60 -13.70
N CYS A 128 -23.12 -12.43 -13.10
CA CYS A 128 -22.28 -11.24 -13.31
C CYS A 128 -20.85 -11.46 -12.81
N ASP A 129 -20.67 -11.99 -11.60
CA ASP A 129 -19.35 -12.32 -11.03
C ASP A 129 -18.61 -13.33 -11.92
N LYS A 130 -19.32 -14.35 -12.42
CA LYS A 130 -18.75 -15.34 -13.36
C LYS A 130 -18.31 -14.70 -14.68
N ILE A 131 -19.14 -13.84 -15.26
CA ILE A 131 -18.78 -13.11 -16.49
C ILE A 131 -17.57 -12.20 -16.25
N HIS A 132 -17.49 -11.53 -15.10
CA HIS A 132 -16.37 -10.67 -14.76
C HIS A 132 -15.05 -11.45 -14.63
N LEU A 133 -15.07 -12.56 -13.88
CA LEU A 133 -13.93 -13.47 -13.77
C LEU A 133 -13.53 -14.06 -15.11
N PHE A 134 -14.49 -14.33 -16.01
CA PHE A 134 -14.21 -14.75 -17.38
C PHE A 134 -13.44 -13.68 -18.17
N TYR A 135 -13.82 -12.41 -18.07
CA TYR A 135 -13.08 -11.32 -18.70
C TYR A 135 -11.67 -11.18 -18.13
N ASP A 136 -11.53 -11.24 -16.80
CA ASP A 136 -10.22 -11.14 -16.14
C ASP A 136 -9.32 -12.34 -16.46
N LEU A 137 -9.86 -13.57 -16.52
CA LEU A 137 -9.09 -14.74 -16.91
C LEU A 137 -8.68 -14.67 -18.39
N THR A 138 -9.57 -14.22 -19.29
CA THR A 138 -9.21 -14.05 -20.71
C THR A 138 -8.09 -13.04 -20.88
N TYR A 139 -8.17 -11.91 -20.16
CA TYR A 139 -7.11 -10.90 -20.13
C TYR A 139 -5.79 -11.49 -19.63
N LEU A 140 -5.83 -12.26 -18.54
CA LEU A 140 -4.67 -12.94 -17.99
C LEU A 140 -4.03 -13.90 -19.00
N ILE A 141 -4.81 -14.77 -19.63
CA ILE A 141 -4.29 -15.71 -20.64
C ILE A 141 -3.66 -14.96 -21.81
N ASN A 142 -4.30 -13.90 -22.30
CA ASN A 142 -3.73 -13.07 -23.37
C ASN A 142 -2.42 -12.36 -22.96
N THR A 143 -2.33 -11.95 -21.69
CA THR A 143 -1.12 -11.35 -21.12
C THR A 143 0.00 -12.38 -21.03
N ILE A 144 -0.28 -13.59 -20.53
CA ILE A 144 0.69 -14.71 -20.51
C ILE A 144 1.19 -15.02 -21.93
N GLU A 145 0.28 -15.15 -22.91
CA GLU A 145 0.64 -15.36 -24.32
C GLU A 145 1.47 -14.21 -24.93
N HIS A 146 1.38 -13.02 -24.36
CA HIS A 146 2.24 -11.91 -24.74
C HIS A 146 3.62 -11.98 -24.11
N LEU A 147 3.69 -12.26 -22.80
CA LEU A 147 4.93 -12.39 -22.05
C LEU A 147 5.78 -13.55 -22.57
N GLU A 148 5.17 -14.69 -22.88
CA GLU A 148 5.87 -15.89 -23.40
C GLU A 148 6.52 -15.68 -24.79
N LYS A 149 6.22 -14.57 -25.47
CA LYS A 149 6.87 -14.18 -26.73
C LYS A 149 8.09 -13.28 -26.52
N ILE A 150 8.32 -12.80 -25.31
CA ILE A 150 9.45 -11.93 -24.97
C ILE A 150 10.69 -12.81 -24.78
N VAL A 151 11.76 -12.49 -25.51
CA VAL A 151 13.06 -13.16 -25.32
C VAL A 151 13.73 -12.57 -24.08
N VAL A 152 13.99 -13.41 -23.08
CA VAL A 152 14.63 -13.00 -21.83
C VAL A 152 16.11 -13.38 -21.85
N LYS A 153 16.97 -12.37 -21.85
CA LYS A 153 18.43 -12.52 -21.65
C LYS A 153 18.72 -12.49 -20.15
N LYS A 154 18.64 -13.65 -19.49
CA LYS A 154 18.77 -13.78 -18.02
C LYS A 154 20.07 -13.15 -17.49
N GLU A 155 21.16 -13.27 -18.25
CA GLU A 155 22.47 -12.70 -17.93
C GLU A 155 22.47 -11.16 -17.83
N LYS A 156 21.50 -10.50 -18.46
CA LYS A 156 21.30 -9.04 -18.42
C LYS A 156 20.32 -8.58 -17.34
N ILE A 157 19.74 -9.51 -16.57
CA ILE A 157 18.76 -9.18 -15.53
C ILE A 157 19.26 -9.69 -14.18
N LEU A 158 19.29 -8.80 -13.19
CA LEU A 158 19.74 -9.13 -11.83
C LEU A 158 18.62 -9.73 -11.00
N ASN A 159 17.48 -9.07 -11.00
CA ASN A 159 16.27 -9.48 -10.33
C ASN A 159 15.09 -8.68 -10.89
N PHE A 160 13.90 -9.11 -10.50
CA PHE A 160 12.66 -8.38 -10.72
C PHE A 160 12.10 -7.90 -9.38
N CYS A 161 11.64 -6.66 -9.31
CA CYS A 161 11.07 -6.05 -8.10
C CYS A 161 9.72 -5.41 -8.43
N ALA A 162 8.63 -6.05 -8.03
CA ALA A 162 7.29 -5.49 -8.16
C ALA A 162 7.05 -4.41 -7.09
N PHE A 163 6.32 -3.35 -7.44
CA PHE A 163 5.83 -2.40 -6.46
C PHE A 163 4.80 -3.06 -5.53
N CYS A 164 3.96 -3.94 -6.07
CA CYS A 164 3.13 -4.85 -5.30
C CYS A 164 2.87 -6.14 -6.10
N SER A 165 3.52 -7.24 -5.74
CA SER A 165 3.43 -8.50 -6.48
C SER A 165 2.02 -9.11 -6.51
N ASN A 166 1.11 -8.67 -5.64
CA ASN A 166 -0.17 -9.34 -5.43
C ASN A 166 -1.28 -8.76 -6.31
N LEU A 167 -0.98 -7.67 -7.02
CA LEU A 167 -1.94 -6.97 -7.88
C LEU A 167 -1.79 -7.38 -9.34
N SER A 168 -2.92 -7.43 -10.04
CA SER A 168 -2.96 -7.79 -11.46
C SER A 168 -2.11 -6.82 -12.30
N GLY A 169 -1.45 -7.36 -13.32
CA GLY A 169 -0.39 -6.71 -14.08
C GLY A 169 1.00 -7.04 -13.52
N GLU A 170 1.20 -6.89 -12.21
CA GLU A 170 2.49 -7.16 -11.56
C GLU A 170 2.65 -8.64 -11.17
N ALA A 171 1.54 -9.30 -10.81
CA ALA A 171 1.50 -10.73 -10.51
C ALA A 171 1.93 -11.61 -11.69
N GLU A 172 1.48 -11.28 -12.90
CA GLU A 172 1.86 -11.93 -14.16
C GLU A 172 3.37 -11.78 -14.42
N LEU A 173 3.90 -10.57 -14.23
CA LEU A 173 5.33 -10.30 -14.38
C LEU A 173 6.15 -11.09 -13.36
N ASN A 174 5.71 -11.14 -12.11
CA ASN A 174 6.37 -11.89 -11.05
C ASN A 174 6.55 -13.37 -11.46
N TYR A 175 5.48 -14.03 -11.92
CA TYR A 175 5.60 -15.42 -12.37
C TYR A 175 6.41 -15.59 -13.66
N PHE A 176 6.33 -14.62 -14.58
CA PHE A 176 7.18 -14.61 -15.78
C PHE A 176 8.67 -14.61 -15.41
N PHE A 177 9.11 -13.71 -14.53
CA PHE A 177 10.51 -13.67 -14.09
C PHE A 177 10.91 -14.90 -13.26
N LYS A 178 10.02 -15.40 -12.38
CA LYS A 178 10.25 -16.67 -11.65
C LYS A 178 10.49 -17.84 -12.59
N LYS A 179 9.68 -17.97 -13.65
CA LYS A 179 9.83 -19.05 -14.66
C LYS A 179 11.18 -18.98 -15.38
N HIS A 180 11.72 -17.77 -15.57
CA HIS A 180 13.07 -17.55 -16.08
C HIS A 180 14.18 -17.64 -15.02
N GLN A 181 13.86 -18.14 -13.81
CA GLN A 181 14.78 -18.29 -12.68
C GLN A 181 15.48 -16.98 -12.29
N ILE A 182 14.77 -15.86 -12.43
CA ILE A 182 15.21 -14.54 -11.99
C ILE A 182 14.61 -14.31 -10.60
N PRO A 183 15.42 -14.00 -9.58
CA PRO A 183 14.92 -13.74 -8.22
C PRO A 183 13.88 -12.63 -8.22
N THR A 184 12.77 -12.83 -7.50
CA THR A 184 11.72 -11.81 -7.44
C THR A 184 11.55 -11.20 -6.05
N TYR A 185 11.33 -9.90 -6.04
CA TYR A 185 11.11 -9.07 -4.86
C TYR A 185 9.75 -8.36 -5.00
N THR A 186 9.14 -8.02 -3.88
CA THR A 186 8.04 -7.03 -3.83
C THR A 186 8.35 -5.96 -2.80
N LEU A 187 7.85 -4.75 -3.06
CA LEU A 187 7.98 -3.61 -2.16
C LEU A 187 6.78 -3.51 -1.21
N GLN A 188 7.04 -2.94 -0.03
CA GLN A 188 6.03 -2.40 0.86
C GLN A 188 5.72 -0.94 0.50
N HIS A 189 4.44 -0.57 0.45
CA HIS A 189 3.97 0.77 0.08
C HIS A 189 3.00 1.40 1.10
N GLY A 190 2.82 0.76 2.25
CA GLY A 190 2.05 1.20 3.40
C GLY A 190 2.47 0.38 4.62
N LEU A 191 2.18 0.83 5.84
CA LEU A 191 2.46 -0.01 7.01
C LEU A 191 1.55 -1.24 7.00
N TRP A 192 2.14 -2.42 7.06
CA TRP A 192 1.40 -3.68 7.14
C TRP A 192 1.54 -4.30 8.52
N PHE A 193 0.42 -4.81 9.02
CA PHE A 193 0.24 -5.44 10.33
C PHE A 193 -0.95 -6.41 10.27
N LEU A 194 -0.95 -7.40 11.17
CA LEU A 194 -2.03 -8.38 11.20
C LEU A 194 -3.35 -7.70 11.55
N TYR A 195 -4.25 -7.71 10.57
CA TYR A 195 -5.56 -7.11 10.72
C TYR A 195 -6.44 -7.89 11.69
N PRO A 196 -7.25 -7.21 12.51
CA PRO A 196 -8.25 -7.88 13.34
C PRO A 196 -9.33 -8.51 12.47
N LYS A 197 -10.06 -9.47 13.06
CA LYS A 197 -11.25 -10.05 12.43
C LYS A 197 -12.46 -9.13 12.59
N PRO A 198 -13.32 -9.01 11.57
CA PRO A 198 -13.21 -9.62 10.25
C PRO A 198 -12.14 -8.94 9.39
N GLU A 199 -11.33 -9.73 8.70
CA GLU A 199 -10.18 -9.23 7.95
C GLU A 199 -10.63 -8.32 6.79
N PRO A 200 -9.98 -7.16 6.57
CA PRO A 200 -10.19 -6.35 5.39
C PRO A 200 -9.58 -7.02 4.15
N ILE A 201 -9.96 -6.53 2.96
CA ILE A 201 -9.37 -7.02 1.69
C ILE A 201 -7.84 -6.81 1.64
N ASP A 202 -7.32 -5.85 2.41
CA ASP A 202 -5.89 -5.56 2.51
C ASP A 202 -5.11 -6.75 3.15
N ALA A 203 -5.79 -7.62 3.91
CA ALA A 203 -5.20 -8.84 4.49
C ALA A 203 -4.83 -9.91 3.45
N LEU A 204 -5.22 -9.74 2.18
CA LEU A 204 -4.80 -10.63 1.09
C LEU A 204 -3.29 -10.75 0.95
N VAL A 205 -2.53 -9.76 1.42
CA VAL A 205 -1.07 -9.79 1.36
C VAL A 205 -0.47 -10.98 2.12
N TYR A 206 -1.12 -11.42 3.21
CA TYR A 206 -0.68 -12.56 4.02
C TYR A 206 -0.95 -13.91 3.34
N ASP A 207 -2.02 -14.00 2.55
CA ASP A 207 -2.41 -15.23 1.85
C ASP A 207 -1.78 -15.34 0.46
N ASN A 208 -1.39 -14.22 -0.15
CA ASN A 208 -1.07 -14.14 -1.57
C ASN A 208 0.24 -13.40 -1.85
N LEU A 209 1.25 -13.49 -0.99
CA LEU A 209 2.59 -12.94 -1.26
C LEU A 209 3.28 -13.74 -2.37
N LEU A 210 3.34 -13.19 -3.59
CA LEU A 210 3.78 -13.95 -4.78
C LEU A 210 5.30 -13.91 -5.02
N ALA A 211 5.96 -12.83 -4.61
CA ALA A 211 7.41 -12.68 -4.78
C ALA A 211 8.19 -13.67 -3.91
N ASP A 212 9.43 -13.99 -4.29
CA ASP A 212 10.31 -14.81 -3.44
C ASP A 212 10.67 -14.09 -2.14
N LYS A 213 10.77 -12.75 -2.21
CA LYS A 213 11.21 -11.91 -1.11
C LYS A 213 10.36 -10.65 -0.98
N LEU A 214 10.12 -10.23 0.25
CA LEU A 214 9.52 -8.95 0.61
C LEU A 214 10.62 -7.98 1.09
N LEU A 215 10.68 -6.79 0.50
CA LEU A 215 11.45 -5.67 1.06
C LEU A 215 10.52 -4.79 1.91
N CYS A 216 10.57 -5.00 3.23
CA CYS A 216 9.74 -4.27 4.19
C CYS A 216 10.49 -3.11 4.85
N TRP A 217 9.74 -2.23 5.51
CA TRP A 217 10.27 -1.01 6.11
C TRP A 217 11.01 -1.30 7.42
N GLY A 218 10.35 -1.89 8.42
CA GLY A 218 10.91 -2.18 9.73
C GLY A 218 10.73 -3.62 10.20
N ASP A 219 11.40 -3.97 11.29
CA ASP A 219 11.28 -5.27 11.97
C ASP A 219 9.85 -5.58 12.39
N TYR A 220 9.04 -4.55 12.72
CA TYR A 220 7.63 -4.73 13.02
C TYR A 220 6.88 -5.45 11.90
N THR A 221 6.99 -4.99 10.65
CA THR A 221 6.32 -5.67 9.52
C THR A 221 6.86 -7.08 9.32
N ARG A 222 8.16 -7.33 9.57
CA ARG A 222 8.73 -8.69 9.51
C ARG A 222 8.08 -9.61 10.53
N GLU A 223 7.95 -9.16 11.79
CA GLU A 223 7.28 -9.93 12.85
C GLU A 223 5.82 -10.21 12.50
N GLN A 224 5.07 -9.20 12.06
CA GLN A 224 3.66 -9.35 11.68
C GLN A 224 3.45 -10.35 10.53
N PHE A 225 4.33 -10.35 9.53
CA PHE A 225 4.27 -11.32 8.43
C PHE A 225 4.67 -12.72 8.88
N SER A 226 5.67 -12.83 9.76
CA SER A 226 6.09 -14.11 10.35
C SER A 226 4.97 -14.74 11.18
N ASP A 227 4.29 -13.94 11.99
CA ASP A 227 3.12 -14.37 12.76
C ASP A 227 1.94 -14.76 11.86
N GLY A 228 1.84 -14.13 10.68
CA GLY A 228 0.92 -14.50 9.60
C GLY A 228 1.28 -15.79 8.85
N GLY A 229 2.40 -16.44 9.19
CA GLY A 229 2.84 -17.71 8.61
C GLY A 229 3.78 -17.61 7.42
N ILE A 230 4.30 -16.41 7.10
CA ILE A 230 5.28 -16.21 6.03
C ILE A 230 6.68 -16.43 6.59
N ASP A 231 7.54 -17.19 5.89
CA ASP A 231 8.89 -17.45 6.37
C ASP A 231 9.68 -16.15 6.54
N SER A 232 10.12 -15.88 7.77
CA SER A 232 10.98 -14.75 8.14
C SER A 232 12.20 -14.57 7.23
N LYS A 233 12.76 -15.65 6.66
CA LYS A 233 13.90 -15.59 5.74
C LYS A 233 13.58 -14.95 4.39
N SER A 234 12.30 -14.95 4.01
CA SER A 234 11.81 -14.28 2.80
C SER A 234 11.55 -12.78 3.01
N ILE A 235 11.69 -12.28 4.24
CA ILE A 235 11.35 -10.89 4.58
C ILE A 235 12.63 -10.13 4.96
N HIS A 236 12.93 -9.10 4.19
CA HIS A 236 14.14 -8.30 4.34
C HIS A 236 13.78 -6.86 4.74
N VAL A 237 14.32 -6.43 5.87
CA VAL A 237 14.15 -5.05 6.38
C VAL A 237 15.06 -4.12 5.58
N ALA A 238 14.47 -3.39 4.65
CA ALA A 238 15.14 -2.50 3.72
C ALA A 238 15.14 -1.02 4.17
N GLY A 239 14.23 -0.64 5.07
CA GLY A 239 14.11 0.71 5.62
C GLY A 239 12.99 1.55 5.02
N TYR A 240 12.79 2.77 5.54
CA TYR A 240 11.69 3.64 5.14
C TYR A 240 12.02 4.44 3.86
N PRO A 241 11.34 4.23 2.72
CA PRO A 241 11.75 4.79 1.44
C PRO A 241 11.14 6.18 1.16
N ARG A 242 11.12 7.05 2.16
CA ARG A 242 10.67 8.45 2.01
C ARG A 242 11.72 9.40 2.56
N VAL A 243 11.74 10.62 2.04
CA VAL A 243 12.50 11.72 2.63
C VAL A 243 11.95 12.01 4.03
N HIS A 244 12.86 12.09 5.00
CA HIS A 244 12.56 12.36 6.40
C HIS A 244 13.70 13.17 7.04
N SER A 245 13.47 13.65 8.26
CA SER A 245 14.52 14.33 9.03
C SER A 245 15.62 13.33 9.40
N GLU A 246 16.89 13.64 9.09
CA GLU A 246 18.03 12.78 9.44
C GLU A 246 18.15 12.57 10.96
N ASN A 247 17.81 13.61 11.73
CA ASN A 247 17.90 13.62 13.19
C ASN A 247 16.61 14.17 13.80
N LEU A 248 16.05 13.44 14.76
CA LEU A 248 14.93 13.90 15.59
C LEU A 248 15.48 14.64 16.80
N ASN A 249 15.11 15.91 16.93
CA ASN A 249 15.75 16.86 17.84
C ASN A 249 14.72 17.61 18.66
N LYS A 250 15.15 18.07 19.85
CA LYS A 250 14.36 18.93 20.71
C LYS A 250 13.82 20.15 19.95
N ARG A 251 12.57 20.52 20.23
CA ARG A 251 11.91 21.71 19.70
C ARG A 251 11.59 22.66 20.85
N ALA A 252 12.21 23.85 20.83
CA ALA A 252 12.05 24.84 21.90
C ALA A 252 10.90 25.83 21.63
N ASN A 253 10.61 26.12 20.36
CA ASN A 253 9.57 27.05 19.96
C ASN A 253 8.45 26.26 19.28
N LEU A 254 7.32 26.13 19.97
CA LEU A 254 6.14 25.45 19.46
C LEU A 254 5.09 26.47 19.05
N SER A 255 4.44 26.20 17.92
CA SER A 255 3.27 26.92 17.45
C SER A 255 2.04 26.54 18.28
N SER A 256 0.96 27.33 18.19
CA SER A 256 -0.38 26.96 18.67
C SER A 256 -1.24 26.27 17.61
N ARG A 257 -0.70 26.06 16.39
CA ARG A 257 -1.40 25.41 15.28
C ARG A 257 -1.35 23.90 15.39
N ILE A 258 -2.46 23.24 15.12
CA ILE A 258 -2.58 21.78 15.06
C ILE A 258 -2.98 21.40 13.63
N LEU A 259 -2.25 20.45 13.05
CA LEU A 259 -2.57 19.90 11.73
C LEU A 259 -3.38 18.62 11.85
N ILE A 260 -4.57 18.60 11.26
CA ILE A 260 -5.47 17.44 11.23
C ILE A 260 -5.28 16.70 9.91
N LEU A 261 -4.95 15.41 9.99
CA LEU A 261 -4.72 14.55 8.84
C LEU A 261 -5.81 13.48 8.78
N PHE A 262 -6.79 13.68 7.90
CA PHE A 262 -7.98 12.83 7.83
C PHE A 262 -7.72 11.49 7.13
N ALA A 263 -8.46 10.47 7.58
CA ALA A 263 -8.38 9.12 7.03
C ALA A 263 -9.15 8.98 5.72
N ARG A 264 -8.99 7.83 5.05
CA ARG A 264 -9.76 7.48 3.85
C ARG A 264 -11.27 7.45 4.10
N ASN A 265 -12.06 7.51 3.02
CA ASN A 265 -13.52 7.61 3.08
C ASN A 265 -14.25 6.43 3.77
N SER A 266 -13.59 5.28 3.95
CA SER A 266 -14.15 4.19 4.74
C SER A 266 -14.33 4.55 6.22
N TYR A 267 -13.70 5.65 6.67
CA TYR A 267 -13.72 6.14 8.05
C TYR A 267 -14.42 7.50 8.17
N ASP A 268 -15.39 7.79 7.29
CA ASP A 268 -16.08 9.09 7.26
C ASP A 268 -16.75 9.43 8.61
N ASN A 269 -17.41 8.44 9.24
CA ASN A 269 -18.05 8.62 10.54
C ASN A 269 -17.01 8.97 11.63
N ASN A 270 -15.87 8.27 11.64
CA ASN A 270 -14.80 8.47 12.62
C ASN A 270 -14.14 9.85 12.41
N ASN A 271 -13.93 10.25 11.16
CA ASN A 271 -13.47 11.60 10.81
C ASN A 271 -14.44 12.67 11.35
N ARG A 272 -15.76 12.47 11.25
CA ARG A 272 -16.77 13.40 11.79
C ARG A 272 -16.77 13.44 13.32
N ALA A 273 -16.67 12.29 13.99
CA ALA A 273 -16.57 12.22 15.45
C ALA A 273 -15.33 12.97 15.96
N LEU A 274 -14.20 12.85 15.24
CA LEU A 274 -13.00 13.63 15.54
C LEU A 274 -13.25 15.14 15.37
N ILE A 275 -13.91 15.58 14.30
CA ILE A 275 -14.28 17.00 14.09
C ILE A 275 -15.13 17.52 15.26
N GLU A 276 -16.13 16.77 15.70
CA GLU A 276 -16.98 17.15 16.83
C GLU A 276 -16.17 17.33 18.12
N LEU A 277 -15.25 16.40 18.40
CA LEU A 277 -14.35 16.48 19.55
C LEU A 277 -13.46 17.73 19.48
N LEU A 278 -12.85 18.00 18.33
CA LEU A 278 -11.96 19.15 18.13
C LEU A 278 -12.70 20.49 18.19
N SER A 279 -13.99 20.50 17.87
CA SER A 279 -14.82 21.72 17.93
C SER A 279 -14.89 22.36 19.31
N ILE A 280 -14.73 21.55 20.36
CA ILE A 280 -14.73 21.99 21.76
C ILE A 280 -13.45 22.78 22.10
N LEU A 281 -12.38 22.60 21.32
CA LEU A 281 -11.07 23.21 21.54
C LEU A 281 -10.75 24.35 20.56
N LYS A 282 -11.72 24.76 19.71
CA LYS A 282 -11.52 25.76 18.64
C LYS A 282 -11.06 27.14 19.14
N ASP A 283 -11.39 27.51 20.37
CA ASP A 283 -11.02 28.81 20.94
C ASP A 283 -9.62 28.77 21.59
N GLN A 284 -9.01 27.58 21.70
CA GLN A 284 -7.69 27.37 22.32
C GLN A 284 -6.59 27.13 21.30
N TYR A 285 -6.93 26.54 20.14
CA TYR A 285 -5.97 26.15 19.11
C TYR A 285 -6.41 26.57 17.72
N GLN A 286 -5.44 26.85 16.86
CA GLN A 286 -5.67 27.07 15.44
C GLN A 286 -5.60 25.72 14.72
N PHE A 287 -6.60 25.42 13.90
CA PHE A 287 -6.64 24.15 13.17
C PHE A 287 -6.36 24.36 11.68
N GLU A 288 -5.42 23.59 11.15
CA GLU A 288 -5.27 23.37 9.72
C GLU A 288 -5.60 21.91 9.40
N TYR A 289 -6.07 21.62 8.19
CA TYR A 289 -6.41 20.25 7.82
C TYR A 289 -5.98 19.86 6.41
N ARG A 290 -5.71 18.56 6.25
CA ARG A 290 -5.52 17.91 4.96
C ARG A 290 -6.39 16.65 4.89
N LEU A 291 -7.11 16.55 3.79
CA LEU A 291 -8.01 15.45 3.48
C LEU A 291 -7.27 14.31 2.80
N HIS A 292 -7.73 13.09 3.03
CA HIS A 292 -7.34 11.97 2.17
C HIS A 292 -7.96 12.18 0.77
N PRO A 293 -7.25 11.82 -0.33
CA PRO A 293 -7.74 12.01 -1.71
C PRO A 293 -9.09 11.35 -2.05
N SER A 294 -9.59 10.45 -1.19
CA SER A 294 -10.88 9.78 -1.37
C SER A 294 -12.06 10.52 -0.74
N LEU A 295 -11.82 11.55 0.06
CA LEU A 295 -12.88 12.30 0.74
C LEU A 295 -13.48 13.37 -0.18
N ASP A 296 -14.75 13.71 0.05
CA ASP A 296 -15.40 14.82 -0.63
C ASP A 296 -14.91 16.15 -0.04
N LYS A 297 -14.04 16.82 -0.77
CA LYS A 297 -13.47 18.11 -0.38
C LYS A 297 -14.55 19.15 -0.09
N THR A 298 -15.57 19.24 -0.94
CA THR A 298 -16.61 20.29 -0.81
C THR A 298 -17.39 20.12 0.48
N GLU A 299 -17.70 18.86 0.83
CA GLU A 299 -18.41 18.55 2.05
C GLU A 299 -17.56 18.86 3.30
N TYR A 300 -16.30 18.41 3.32
CA TYR A 300 -15.42 18.60 4.47
C TYR A 300 -15.07 20.06 4.69
N ASP A 301 -14.78 20.82 3.63
CA ASP A 301 -14.49 22.26 3.73
C ASP A 301 -15.66 23.01 4.40
N ARG A 302 -16.91 22.63 4.09
CA ARG A 302 -18.12 23.19 4.72
C ARG A 302 -18.26 22.84 6.20
N ILE A 303 -17.81 21.65 6.61
CA ILE A 303 -17.87 21.23 8.03
C ILE A 303 -16.77 21.92 8.82
N LEU A 304 -15.55 21.93 8.29
CA LEU A 304 -14.34 22.42 8.96
C LEU A 304 -14.26 23.94 9.02
N SER A 305 -14.84 24.65 8.05
CA SER A 305 -14.98 26.11 8.12
C SER A 305 -15.76 26.57 9.35
N LYS A 306 -16.69 25.75 9.88
CA LYS A 306 -17.39 26.06 11.15
C LYS A 306 -16.48 25.98 12.38
N LEU A 307 -15.35 25.29 12.27
CA LEU A 307 -14.31 25.24 13.30
C LEU A 307 -13.27 26.35 13.15
N GLY A 308 -13.39 27.22 12.14
CA GLY A 308 -12.33 28.15 11.77
C GLY A 308 -11.10 27.46 11.16
N GLY A 309 -11.26 26.22 10.68
CA GLY A 309 -10.14 25.44 10.13
C GLY A 309 -9.71 25.94 8.75
N GLU A 310 -8.40 26.01 8.51
CA GLU A 310 -7.82 26.37 7.22
C GLU A 310 -7.35 25.13 6.43
N SER A 311 -7.59 25.13 5.12
CA SER A 311 -7.21 24.01 4.26
C SER A 311 -5.72 24.06 3.91
N ALA A 312 -5.00 22.97 4.16
CA ALA A 312 -3.58 22.79 3.86
C ALA A 312 -3.32 21.99 2.57
N GLU A 313 -4.34 21.85 1.70
CA GLU A 313 -4.29 20.99 0.51
C GLU A 313 -3.18 21.35 -0.50
N ALA A 314 -2.76 22.62 -0.54
CA ALA A 314 -1.77 23.13 -1.47
C ALA A 314 -0.34 22.58 -1.24
N LYS A 315 -0.05 22.08 -0.04
CA LYS A 315 1.26 21.57 0.37
C LYS A 315 1.19 20.07 0.65
N THR A 316 2.18 19.30 0.21
CA THR A 316 2.33 17.88 0.58
C THR A 316 2.54 17.71 2.09
N ILE A 317 2.29 16.51 2.62
CA ILE A 317 2.52 16.20 4.05
C ILE A 317 3.98 16.50 4.45
N SER A 318 4.94 16.15 3.59
CA SER A 318 6.37 16.42 3.86
C SER A 318 6.66 17.93 3.92
N GLU A 319 6.09 18.73 3.01
CA GLU A 319 6.24 20.19 3.03
C GLU A 319 5.58 20.83 4.25
N LEU A 320 4.43 20.33 4.69
CA LEU A 320 3.73 20.81 5.89
C LEU A 320 4.56 20.55 7.15
N LEU A 321 5.06 19.33 7.29
CA LEU A 321 5.78 18.91 8.49
C LEU A 321 7.22 19.46 8.56
N GLY A 322 7.85 19.71 7.41
CA GLY A 322 9.23 20.20 7.35
C GLY A 322 9.46 21.59 7.94
N ASN A 323 8.42 22.42 8.10
CA ASN A 323 8.56 23.81 8.55
C ASN A 323 8.48 23.99 10.08
N ASN A 324 8.25 22.93 10.86
CA ASN A 324 8.04 23.01 12.31
C ASN A 324 6.90 23.98 12.75
N GLU A 325 5.94 24.26 11.87
CA GLU A 325 4.86 25.24 12.06
C GLU A 325 3.71 24.74 12.95
N TYR A 326 3.73 23.48 13.36
CA TYR A 326 2.66 22.84 14.12
C TYR A 326 3.11 22.42 15.52
N LEU A 327 2.23 22.61 16.51
CA LEU A 327 2.35 22.04 17.84
C LEU A 327 2.49 20.51 17.75
N CYS A 328 1.52 19.91 17.07
CA CYS A 328 1.41 18.49 16.78
C CYS A 328 0.51 18.26 15.57
N THR A 329 0.47 17.01 15.14
CA THR A 329 -0.59 16.50 14.26
C THR A 329 -1.63 15.70 15.04
N ILE A 330 -2.83 15.62 14.49
CA ILE A 330 -3.88 14.69 14.94
C ILE A 330 -4.31 13.85 13.75
N THR A 331 -4.31 12.53 13.93
CA THR A 331 -4.57 11.54 12.88
C THR A 331 -5.58 10.49 13.34
N TYR A 332 -6.20 9.82 12.37
CA TYR A 332 -6.99 8.60 12.59
C TYR A 332 -6.60 7.55 11.55
N ASN A 333 -6.31 6.30 11.96
CA ASN A 333 -6.02 5.14 11.10
C ASN A 333 -5.29 5.48 9.78
N SER A 334 -4.14 6.14 9.88
CA SER A 334 -3.41 6.68 8.74
C SER A 334 -1.91 6.56 8.92
N THR A 335 -1.18 6.22 7.85
CA THR A 335 0.28 6.20 7.85
C THR A 335 0.88 7.59 8.08
N ALA A 336 0.10 8.65 7.90
CA ALA A 336 0.49 10.02 8.17
C ALA A 336 0.88 10.26 9.64
N TYR A 337 0.41 9.40 10.55
CA TYR A 337 0.87 9.32 11.94
C TYR A 337 2.40 9.13 12.02
N TYR A 338 2.93 8.18 11.27
CA TYR A 338 4.35 7.89 11.22
C TYR A 338 5.12 8.98 10.46
N ASP A 339 4.54 9.50 9.37
CA ASP A 339 5.13 10.61 8.60
C ASP A 339 5.36 11.85 9.48
N SER A 340 4.47 12.11 10.44
CA SER A 340 4.60 13.18 11.42
C SER A 340 5.86 13.00 12.27
N TYR A 341 6.02 11.82 12.87
CA TYR A 341 7.15 11.53 13.76
C TYR A 341 8.50 11.52 13.05
N VAL A 342 8.60 10.94 11.85
CA VAL A 342 9.86 10.95 11.06
C VAL A 342 10.26 12.36 10.59
N ASN A 343 9.34 13.33 10.65
CA ASN A 343 9.58 14.74 10.39
C ASN A 343 9.60 15.59 11.68
N ASN A 344 9.97 14.98 12.81
CA ASN A 344 10.17 15.67 14.09
C ASN A 344 8.91 16.39 14.63
N CYS A 345 7.71 15.90 14.28
CA CYS A 345 6.43 16.41 14.76
C CYS A 345 5.70 15.34 15.59
N ILE A 346 5.35 15.67 16.84
CA ILE A 346 4.57 14.77 17.70
C ILE A 346 3.18 14.59 17.06
N SER A 347 2.70 13.35 17.01
CA SER A 347 1.37 13.03 16.46
C SER A 347 0.50 12.37 17.51
N LEU A 348 -0.71 12.87 17.68
CA LEU A 348 -1.75 12.25 18.48
C LEU A 348 -2.68 11.43 17.59
N ARG A 349 -3.22 10.33 18.14
CA ARG A 349 -4.14 9.43 17.43
C ARG A 349 -5.48 9.39 18.11
N TYR A 350 -6.52 9.69 17.34
CA TYR A 350 -7.87 9.39 17.78
C TYR A 350 -8.10 7.88 17.73
N ILE A 351 -8.64 7.31 18.80
CA ILE A 351 -8.90 5.89 18.95
C ILE A 351 -10.36 5.69 19.30
N ASP A 352 -11.04 4.83 18.56
CA ASP A 352 -12.40 4.37 18.81
C ASP A 352 -12.47 2.84 18.76
N GLU A 353 -13.67 2.29 18.53
CA GLU A 353 -13.89 0.85 18.39
C GLU A 353 -13.42 0.29 17.04
N ASP A 354 -13.29 1.16 16.02
CA ASP A 354 -12.86 0.82 14.65
C ASP A 354 -11.35 1.08 14.43
N ALA A 355 -10.63 1.47 15.48
CA ALA A 355 -9.19 1.70 15.43
C ALA A 355 -8.48 0.44 14.91
N ASP A 356 -7.56 0.63 13.97
CA ASP A 356 -6.78 -0.48 13.44
C ASP A 356 -5.74 -0.97 14.46
N ASN A 357 -5.17 -2.15 14.21
CA ASN A 357 -4.11 -2.72 15.06
C ASN A 357 -2.74 -2.07 14.83
N SER A 358 -2.67 -0.85 14.28
CA SER A 358 -1.38 -0.21 14.02
C SER A 358 -0.65 0.17 15.32
N ILE A 359 0.63 -0.19 15.38
CA ILE A 359 1.47 0.03 16.55
C ILE A 359 1.71 1.51 16.84
N SER A 360 1.63 1.90 18.11
CA SER A 360 1.97 3.25 18.55
C SER A 360 3.48 3.48 18.58
N VAL A 361 3.94 4.62 18.06
CA VAL A 361 5.29 5.14 18.33
C VAL A 361 5.41 5.43 19.83
N MET A 362 4.50 6.25 20.38
CA MET A 362 4.42 6.63 21.81
C MET A 362 3.00 6.43 22.37
N ASP A 363 2.80 6.69 23.67
CA ASP A 363 1.46 6.74 24.28
C ASP A 363 0.75 8.06 23.91
N ASP A 364 0.23 8.09 22.69
CA ASP A 364 -0.35 9.29 22.04
C ASP A 364 -1.80 9.08 21.58
N GLY A 365 -2.43 8.02 22.07
CA GLY A 365 -3.82 7.69 21.80
C GLY A 365 -4.80 8.44 22.71
N PHE A 366 -5.91 8.92 22.14
CA PHE A 366 -7.01 9.51 22.91
C PHE A 366 -8.37 9.11 22.35
N ARG A 367 -9.36 9.03 23.23
CA ARG A 367 -10.75 8.68 22.91
C ARG A 367 -11.74 9.82 23.15
N ASN A 368 -11.35 10.79 24.00
CA ASN A 368 -12.21 11.88 24.43
C ASN A 368 -11.43 13.18 24.65
N VAL A 369 -12.16 14.28 24.88
CA VAL A 369 -11.59 15.63 25.04
C VAL A 369 -10.62 15.72 26.22
N ASN A 370 -10.93 15.08 27.35
CA ASN A 370 -10.08 15.16 28.54
C ASN A 370 -8.72 14.49 28.30
N GLU A 371 -8.73 13.32 27.66
CA GLU A 371 -7.51 12.63 27.25
C GLU A 371 -6.70 13.45 26.24
N LEU A 372 -7.38 14.07 25.26
CA LEU A 372 -6.74 14.95 24.28
C LEU A 372 -6.08 16.16 24.97
N GLN A 373 -6.79 16.84 25.86
CA GLN A 373 -6.26 18.00 26.59
C GLN A 373 -5.04 17.64 27.44
N ARG A 374 -5.07 16.47 28.10
CA ARG A 374 -3.92 15.95 28.85
C ARG A 374 -2.70 15.75 27.95
N LEU A 375 -2.89 15.13 26.78
CA LEU A 375 -1.81 14.92 25.82
C LEU A 375 -1.28 16.23 25.25
N LEU A 376 -2.17 17.15 24.86
CA LEU A 376 -1.80 18.47 24.34
C LEU A 376 -0.96 19.26 25.35
N SER A 377 -1.32 19.21 26.63
CA SER A 377 -0.60 19.90 27.71
C SER A 377 0.80 19.33 27.94
N ALA A 378 1.04 18.05 27.61
CA ALA A 378 2.34 17.39 27.76
C ALA A 378 3.28 17.59 26.55
N ILE A 379 2.78 18.09 25.42
CA ILE A 379 3.59 18.28 24.19
C ILE A 379 4.80 19.18 24.42
N PRO A 380 4.71 20.36 25.09
CA PRO A 380 5.87 21.21 25.30
C PRO A 380 7.04 20.51 25.98
N ASP A 381 6.75 19.77 27.05
CA ASP A 381 7.76 19.03 27.82
C ASP A 381 8.35 17.88 26.99
N ASN A 382 7.50 17.12 26.31
CA ASN A 382 7.94 16.01 25.44
C ASN A 382 8.80 16.51 24.28
N ALA A 383 8.37 17.59 23.60
CA ALA A 383 9.07 18.16 22.47
C ALA A 383 10.44 18.75 22.85
N ALA A 384 10.59 19.25 24.08
CA ALA A 384 11.85 19.76 24.61
C ALA A 384 12.80 18.65 25.11
N SER A 385 12.30 17.42 25.32
CA SER A 385 13.05 16.30 25.90
C SER A 385 13.84 15.51 24.86
N SER A 386 15.17 15.45 25.02
CA SER A 386 16.03 14.60 24.18
C SER A 386 15.78 13.11 24.41
N ILE A 387 15.42 12.73 25.64
CA ILE A 387 15.09 11.33 25.99
C ILE A 387 13.83 10.88 25.24
N TYR A 388 12.84 11.76 25.12
CA TYR A 388 11.63 11.50 24.36
C TYR A 388 11.96 11.23 22.87
N TRP A 389 12.74 12.12 22.23
CA TRP A 389 13.11 11.95 20.82
C TRP A 389 14.01 10.73 20.56
N GLN A 390 14.86 10.35 21.52
CA GLN A 390 15.63 9.10 21.45
C GLN A 390 14.71 7.86 21.50
N ALA A 391 13.70 7.88 22.37
CA ALA A 391 12.70 6.81 22.42
C ALA A 391 11.89 6.74 21.12
N VAL A 392 11.45 7.88 20.59
CA VAL A 392 10.78 7.99 19.29
C VAL A 392 11.65 7.40 18.17
N SER A 393 12.91 7.82 18.07
CA SER A 393 13.84 7.31 17.05
C SER A 393 14.00 5.78 17.14
N THR A 394 14.12 5.25 18.36
CA THR A 394 14.24 3.80 18.59
C THR A 394 12.97 3.07 18.13
N ARG A 395 11.79 3.60 18.45
CA ARG A 395 10.50 3.03 18.03
C ARG A 395 10.32 3.11 16.53
N LEU A 396 10.64 4.23 15.89
CA LEU A 396 10.55 4.39 14.43
C LEU A 396 11.55 3.49 13.69
N SER A 397 12.75 3.25 14.23
CA SER A 397 13.69 2.29 13.66
C SER A 397 13.08 0.88 13.63
N PHE A 398 12.40 0.48 14.70
CA PHE A 398 11.71 -0.81 14.74
C PHE A 398 10.49 -0.87 13.79
N ILE A 399 9.67 0.18 13.76
CA ILE A 399 8.39 0.19 13.03
C ILE A 399 8.60 0.37 11.52
N LEU A 400 9.43 1.34 11.13
CA LEU A 400 9.61 1.79 9.75
C LEU A 400 11.01 1.54 9.19
N GLY A 401 11.98 1.14 10.02
CA GLY A 401 13.39 1.19 9.62
C GLY A 401 13.84 2.62 9.34
N PHE A 402 13.49 3.54 10.23
CA PHE A 402 14.00 4.92 10.24
C PHE A 402 15.53 4.93 10.23
N ASN A 403 16.14 5.75 9.39
CA ASN A 403 17.59 5.79 9.14
C ASN A 403 18.21 4.45 8.65
N ILE A 404 17.41 3.54 8.11
CA ILE A 404 17.87 2.32 7.42
C ILE A 404 17.65 2.50 5.91
N ASN A 405 18.66 2.16 5.11
CA ASN A 405 18.50 2.03 3.65
C ASN A 405 19.37 0.88 3.14
N ARG A 406 18.75 -0.30 2.97
CA ARG A 406 19.39 -1.54 2.53
C ARG A 406 18.85 -2.05 1.19
N TYR A 407 18.08 -1.22 0.47
CA TYR A 407 17.52 -1.61 -0.83
C TYR A 407 18.61 -2.02 -1.82
N LYS A 408 19.70 -1.24 -1.89
CA LYS A 408 20.85 -1.53 -2.76
C LYS A 408 21.52 -2.86 -2.40
N GLU A 409 21.70 -3.15 -1.12
CA GLU A 409 22.31 -4.40 -0.64
C GLU A 409 21.55 -5.63 -1.16
N PHE A 410 20.22 -5.63 -0.96
CA PHE A 410 19.37 -6.76 -1.36
C PHE A 410 19.19 -6.87 -2.88
N LEU A 411 19.04 -5.72 -3.56
CA LEU A 411 18.79 -5.71 -5.00
C LEU A 411 20.06 -5.82 -5.85
N ARG A 412 21.25 -5.55 -5.32
CA ARG A 412 22.50 -5.83 -6.04
C ARG A 412 23.07 -7.22 -5.76
N GLY A 413 22.58 -7.90 -4.73
CA GLY A 413 23.18 -9.14 -4.23
C GLY A 413 24.53 -8.89 -3.55
N GLU A 414 24.74 -7.68 -3.02
CA GLU A 414 25.95 -7.29 -2.28
C GLU A 414 25.87 -7.69 -0.79
N GLY A 415 24.72 -8.20 -0.33
CA GLY A 415 24.52 -8.78 1.00
C GLY A 415 24.35 -10.29 0.96
N GLY A 416 25.46 -11.01 1.07
CA GLY A 416 25.54 -12.47 1.24
C GLY A 416 26.68 -12.80 2.17
#